data_AF-A0AA38KM34-F1
#
_entry.id   AF-A0AA38KM34-F1
#
_cell.length_a   1.000
_cell.length_b   1.000
_cell.length_c   1.000
_cell.angle_alpha   90.00
_cell.angle_beta   90.00
_cell.angle_gamma   90.00
#
_symmetry.space_group_name_H-M   'P 1'
#
loop_
_entity.id
_entity.type
_entity.pdbx_description
1 polymer ?
#
loop_
_entity_poly.entity_id
_entity_poly.type
_entity_poly.pdbx_seq_one_letter_code
_entity_poly.pdbx_strand_id
1 'polypeptide(L)'
;MTETRRLLEAASALSRLLVASRVSHAFYGSVFTAVLANAPQCEEIYCIVEGGQHQSHPFRRVRDAIADSEDFSTTLSPWTNRLHVTYRRPIPSIEIEILPAGEAGPRRLDASTVVKIQGIPFLAISEFIRAKLKTWMIRMSDRDAQDITYVLSRYWNRVDINRIPEQDMNFFTTRNTSSQPWWLALKRKYGI
;
A
#
# COMPACT_ATOMS: atom_id res chain seq x y z
N MET A 1 -18.98 -1.58 14.35
CA MET A 1 -18.33 -1.65 13.01
C MET A 1 -16.82 -1.68 13.23
N THR A 2 -16.08 -2.56 12.55
CA THR A 2 -14.62 -2.64 12.67
C THR A 2 -13.94 -1.57 11.83
N GLU A 3 -12.77 -1.09 12.26
CA GLU A 3 -12.03 -0.03 11.55
C GLU A 3 -11.57 -0.49 10.17
N THR A 4 -11.14 -1.75 10.08
CA THR A 4 -10.77 -2.38 8.80
C THR A 4 -11.90 -2.37 7.78
N ARG A 5 -13.14 -2.64 8.21
CA ARG A 5 -14.29 -2.58 7.31
C ARG A 5 -14.55 -1.16 6.81
N ARG A 6 -14.37 -0.15 7.67
CA ARG A 6 -14.52 1.26 7.31
C ARG A 6 -13.48 1.68 6.28
N LEU A 7 -12.21 1.32 6.46
CA LEU A 7 -11.16 1.60 5.48
C LEU A 7 -11.39 0.87 4.15
N LEU A 8 -11.88 -0.38 4.16
CA LEU A 8 -12.23 -1.12 2.95
C LEU A 8 -13.40 -0.49 2.19
N GLU A 9 -14.39 0.04 2.90
CA GLU A 9 -15.50 0.77 2.29
C GLU A 9 -15.00 2.03 1.57
N ALA A 10 -14.14 2.82 2.22
CA ALA A 10 -13.51 3.99 1.61
C ALA A 10 -12.65 3.62 0.39
N ALA A 11 -11.83 2.57 0.52
CA ALA A 11 -11.00 2.05 -0.57
C ALA A 11 -11.83 1.60 -1.77
N SER A 12 -12.92 0.87 -1.51
CA SER A 12 -13.86 0.40 -2.54
C SER A 12 -14.56 1.57 -3.24
N ALA A 13 -15.04 2.55 -2.46
CA ALA A 13 -15.69 3.74 -3.00
C ALA A 13 -14.72 4.55 -3.90
N LEU A 14 -13.49 4.80 -3.43
CA LEU A 14 -12.48 5.50 -4.21
C LEU A 14 -12.07 4.69 -5.45
N SER A 15 -11.87 3.37 -5.29
CA SER A 15 -11.46 2.48 -6.37
C SER A 15 -12.44 2.53 -7.54
N ARG A 16 -13.75 2.55 -7.28
CA ARG A 16 -14.77 2.65 -8.33
C ARG A 16 -14.64 3.93 -9.16
N LEU A 17 -14.43 5.07 -8.52
CA LEU A 17 -14.24 6.36 -9.20
C LEU A 17 -12.97 6.36 -10.06
N LEU A 18 -11.88 5.82 -9.51
CA LEU A 18 -10.60 5.71 -10.22
C LEU A 18 -10.69 4.75 -11.42
N VAL A 19 -11.37 3.60 -11.27
CA VAL A 19 -11.60 2.66 -12.38
C VAL A 19 -12.45 3.32 -13.48
N ALA A 20 -13.54 4.00 -13.12
CA ALA A 20 -14.40 4.69 -14.08
C ALA A 20 -13.61 5.73 -14.90
N SER A 21 -12.64 6.38 -14.27
CA SER A 21 -11.73 7.37 -14.89
C SER A 21 -10.46 6.76 -15.49
N ARG A 22 -10.36 5.42 -15.58
CA ARG A 22 -9.20 4.68 -16.12
C ARG A 22 -7.88 5.04 -15.43
N VAL A 23 -7.93 5.28 -14.13
CA VAL A 23 -6.76 5.56 -13.28
C VAL A 23 -6.29 4.26 -12.63
N SER A 24 -5.15 3.73 -13.10
CA SER A 24 -4.49 2.59 -12.46
C SER A 24 -4.05 2.96 -11.05
N HIS A 25 -4.43 2.13 -10.09
CA HIS A 25 -4.13 2.37 -8.69
C HIS A 25 -4.04 1.06 -7.90
N ALA A 26 -3.39 1.11 -6.73
CA ALA A 26 -3.30 0.00 -5.81
C ALA A 26 -3.20 0.51 -4.37
N PHE A 27 -3.93 -0.12 -3.46
CA PHE A 27 -3.92 0.21 -2.04
C PHE A 27 -2.85 -0.56 -1.27
N TYR A 28 -2.35 0.04 -0.19
CA TYR A 28 -1.51 -0.64 0.81
C TYR A 28 -1.58 0.11 2.16
N GLY A 29 -0.79 -0.33 3.14
CA GLY A 29 -0.82 0.17 4.52
C GLY A 29 -1.20 -0.96 5.49
N SER A 30 -1.36 -0.62 6.77
CA SER A 30 -1.79 -1.60 7.80
C SER A 30 -3.14 -2.25 7.49
N VAL A 31 -4.00 -1.62 6.66
CA VAL A 31 -5.23 -2.25 6.16
C VAL A 31 -4.95 -3.56 5.41
N PHE A 32 -3.83 -3.69 4.70
CA PHE A 32 -3.51 -4.90 3.95
C PHE A 32 -3.27 -6.10 4.87
N THR A 33 -2.46 -5.92 5.91
CA THR A 33 -2.18 -6.96 6.91
C THR A 33 -3.42 -7.25 7.75
N ALA A 34 -4.20 -6.23 8.12
CA ALA A 34 -5.44 -6.42 8.84
C ALA A 34 -6.46 -7.27 8.06
N VAL A 35 -6.60 -7.06 6.75
CA VAL A 35 -7.47 -7.88 5.90
C VAL A 35 -6.99 -9.33 5.85
N LEU A 36 -5.69 -9.56 5.65
CA LEU A 36 -5.11 -10.91 5.59
C LEU A 36 -5.23 -11.65 6.93
N ALA A 37 -5.12 -10.92 8.05
CA ALA A 37 -5.23 -11.45 9.39
C ALA A 37 -6.67 -11.56 9.91
N ASN A 38 -7.66 -11.05 9.16
CA ASN A 38 -9.02 -10.83 9.64
C ASN A 38 -9.05 -10.03 10.98
N ALA A 39 -8.17 -9.04 11.10
CA ALA A 39 -8.07 -8.18 12.28
C ALA A 39 -9.11 -7.04 12.21
N PRO A 40 -9.68 -6.62 13.36
CA PRO A 40 -10.70 -5.58 13.39
C PRO A 40 -10.13 -4.14 13.38
N GLN A 41 -8.84 -3.98 13.65
CA GLN A 41 -8.18 -2.69 13.82
C GLN A 41 -7.05 -2.53 12.80
N CYS A 42 -7.01 -1.36 12.16
CA CYS A 42 -5.92 -0.85 11.34
C CYS A 42 -6.01 0.68 11.36
N GLU A 43 -4.93 1.36 11.01
CA GLU A 43 -4.84 2.81 11.23
C GLU A 43 -4.66 3.60 9.94
N GLU A 44 -4.04 3.00 8.94
CA GLU A 44 -3.57 3.73 7.76
C GLU A 44 -3.92 2.99 6.48
N ILE A 45 -4.23 3.79 5.47
CA ILE A 45 -4.45 3.36 4.11
C ILE A 45 -3.80 4.36 3.15
N TYR A 46 -3.01 3.80 2.25
CA TYR A 46 -2.35 4.50 1.17
C TYR A 46 -2.90 4.00 -0.16
N CYS A 47 -2.90 4.86 -1.17
CA CYS A 47 -3.25 4.51 -2.54
C CYS A 47 -2.15 4.99 -3.48
N ILE A 48 -1.44 4.03 -4.09
CA ILE A 48 -0.46 4.32 -5.13
C ILE A 48 -1.19 4.52 -6.44
N VAL A 49 -0.86 5.60 -7.16
CA VAL A 49 -1.50 5.95 -8.43
C VAL A 49 -0.46 6.13 -9.53
N GLU A 50 -0.68 5.47 -10.67
CA GLU A 50 0.18 5.64 -11.84
C GLU A 50 -0.02 7.00 -12.52
N GLY A 51 1.08 7.50 -13.10
CA GLY A 51 1.00 8.60 -14.07
C GLY A 51 0.22 8.20 -15.32
N GLY A 52 -0.33 9.20 -16.03
CA GLY A 52 -0.96 8.96 -17.33
C GLY A 52 0.07 8.80 -18.45
N GLN A 53 -0.31 8.12 -19.55
CA GLN A 53 0.56 7.97 -20.73
C GLN A 53 1.01 9.31 -21.34
N HIS A 54 0.23 10.38 -21.12
CA HIS A 54 0.49 11.73 -21.61
C HIS A 54 0.83 12.71 -20.45
N GLN A 55 1.54 12.23 -19.41
CA GLN A 55 2.15 13.03 -18.33
C GLN A 55 1.21 13.81 -17.39
N SER A 56 -0.10 13.61 -17.41
CA SER A 56 -0.97 14.17 -16.35
C SER A 56 -0.54 13.59 -14.98
N HIS A 57 -0.11 14.47 -14.07
CA HIS A 57 0.38 14.12 -12.73
C HIS A 57 -0.64 13.24 -11.98
N PRO A 58 -0.22 12.19 -11.24
CA PRO A 58 -1.12 11.28 -10.52
C PRO A 58 -2.19 12.00 -9.69
N PHE A 59 -1.81 13.04 -8.95
CA PHE A 59 -2.73 13.81 -8.11
C PHE A 59 -3.81 14.54 -8.91
N ARG A 60 -3.47 15.06 -10.10
CA ARG A 60 -4.47 15.69 -10.97
C ARG A 60 -5.49 14.66 -11.43
N ARG A 61 -5.04 13.48 -11.84
CA ARG A 61 -5.93 12.38 -12.26
C ARG A 61 -6.88 11.95 -11.16
N VAL A 62 -6.41 11.89 -9.90
CA VAL A 62 -7.29 11.58 -8.76
C VAL A 62 -8.31 12.69 -8.53
N ARG A 63 -7.88 13.96 -8.55
CA ARG A 63 -8.80 15.10 -8.40
C ARG A 63 -9.88 15.12 -9.48
N ASP A 64 -9.49 14.91 -10.73
CA ASP A 64 -10.42 14.87 -11.87
C ASP A 64 -11.40 13.69 -11.71
N ALA A 65 -10.93 12.52 -11.28
CA ALA A 65 -11.75 11.33 -11.08
C ALA A 65 -12.80 11.44 -9.97
N ILE A 66 -12.60 12.35 -9.01
CA ILE A 66 -13.51 12.53 -7.87
C ILE A 66 -14.24 13.87 -7.89
N ALA A 67 -14.08 14.67 -8.94
CA ALA A 67 -14.60 16.04 -9.03
C ALA A 67 -16.13 16.11 -8.83
N ASP A 68 -16.86 15.14 -9.36
CA ASP A 68 -18.32 15.08 -9.30
C ASP A 68 -18.85 14.31 -8.07
N SER A 69 -17.97 13.89 -7.16
CA SER A 69 -18.36 13.09 -6.00
C SER A 69 -18.55 13.95 -4.74
N GLU A 70 -19.76 13.99 -4.21
CA GLU A 70 -20.06 14.67 -2.95
C GLU A 70 -19.45 13.99 -1.71
N ASP A 71 -19.20 12.68 -1.80
CA ASP A 71 -18.66 11.88 -0.70
C ASP A 71 -17.15 12.09 -0.45
N PHE A 72 -16.44 12.70 -1.41
CA PHE A 72 -14.99 12.80 -1.40
C PHE A 72 -14.53 14.26 -1.48
N SER A 73 -13.41 14.55 -0.82
CA SER A 73 -12.70 15.81 -0.99
C SER A 73 -11.20 15.60 -1.02
N THR A 74 -10.45 16.54 -1.60
CA THR A 74 -8.99 16.46 -1.63
C THR A 74 -8.33 17.63 -0.92
N THR A 75 -7.23 17.34 -0.22
CA THR A 75 -6.30 18.33 0.32
C THR A 75 -4.89 18.01 -0.19
N LEU A 76 -4.27 18.95 -0.91
CA LEU A 76 -2.87 18.82 -1.32
C LEU A 76 -1.97 19.37 -0.21
N SER A 77 -0.96 18.60 0.20
CA SER A 77 0.11 19.03 1.10
C SER A 77 1.37 19.33 0.29
N PRO A 78 1.65 20.61 -0.03
CA PRO A 78 2.76 20.97 -0.92
C PRO A 78 4.13 20.59 -0.34
N TRP A 79 4.28 20.70 0.98
CA TRP A 79 5.54 20.43 1.68
C TRP A 79 5.98 18.97 1.65
N THR A 80 5.02 18.06 1.60
CA THR A 80 5.29 16.62 1.62
C THR A 80 5.06 15.96 0.27
N ASN A 81 4.64 16.73 -0.74
CA ASN A 81 4.18 16.25 -2.04
C ASN A 81 3.19 15.08 -1.90
N ARG A 82 2.20 15.22 -1.02
CA ARG A 82 1.15 14.23 -0.76
C ARG A 82 -0.22 14.82 -1.04
N LEU A 83 -1.09 14.03 -1.68
CA LEU A 83 -2.51 14.37 -1.84
C LEU A 83 -3.30 13.51 -0.86
N HIS A 84 -4.10 14.15 0.00
CA HIS A 84 -4.99 13.47 0.93
C HIS A 84 -6.39 13.48 0.35
N VAL A 85 -7.02 12.30 0.25
CA VAL A 85 -8.40 12.13 -0.16
C VAL A 85 -9.23 11.76 1.06
N THR A 86 -10.16 12.62 1.44
CA THR A 86 -11.05 12.41 2.58
C THR A 86 -12.38 11.84 2.11
N TYR A 87 -12.74 10.67 2.62
CA TYR A 87 -14.06 10.04 2.45
C TYR A 87 -14.95 10.40 3.65
N ARG A 88 -16.08 11.06 3.37
CA ARG A 88 -16.89 11.75 4.39
C ARG A 88 -18.12 10.97 4.86
N ARG A 89 -18.48 9.88 4.18
CA ARG A 89 -19.68 9.10 4.52
C ARG A 89 -19.65 8.50 5.94
N PRO A 90 -18.57 7.86 6.40
CA PRO A 90 -18.48 7.39 7.78
C PRO A 90 -18.06 8.52 8.74
N ILE A 91 -18.43 8.38 10.03
CA ILE A 91 -17.98 9.25 11.12
C ILE A 91 -17.10 8.42 12.08
N PRO A 92 -15.85 8.84 12.37
CA PRO A 92 -15.12 9.95 11.75
C PRO A 92 -14.85 9.76 10.24
N SER A 93 -14.52 10.83 9.52
CA SER A 93 -14.12 10.71 8.12
C SER A 93 -12.83 9.89 7.97
N ILE A 94 -12.66 9.25 6.83
CA ILE A 94 -11.47 8.44 6.53
C ILE A 94 -10.57 9.20 5.59
N GLU A 95 -9.29 9.31 5.93
CA GLU A 95 -8.29 9.86 5.04
C GLU A 95 -7.54 8.74 4.32
N ILE A 96 -7.45 8.85 3.00
CA ILE A 96 -6.64 7.99 2.14
C ILE A 96 -5.54 8.86 1.57
N GLU A 97 -4.30 8.50 1.87
CA GLU A 97 -3.16 9.23 1.37
C GLU A 97 -2.74 8.68 0.00
N ILE A 98 -2.68 9.57 -0.99
CA ILE A 98 -2.39 9.26 -2.38
C ILE A 98 -0.91 9.49 -2.66
N LEU A 99 -0.28 8.49 -3.28
CA LEU A 99 1.15 8.46 -3.53
C LEU A 99 1.46 8.19 -5.01
N PRO A 100 2.45 8.88 -5.61
CA PRO A 100 2.87 8.58 -6.97
C PRO A 100 3.52 7.20 -7.10
N ALA A 101 3.11 6.44 -8.12
CA ALA A 101 3.83 5.25 -8.56
C ALA A 101 5.27 5.59 -8.95
N GLY A 102 6.21 4.68 -8.68
CA GLY A 102 7.64 4.89 -8.91
C GLY A 102 8.36 5.66 -7.79
N GLU A 103 7.65 6.44 -6.99
CA GLU A 103 8.20 7.11 -5.80
C GLU A 103 7.95 6.27 -4.53
N ALA A 104 6.70 5.93 -4.25
CA ALA A 104 6.30 5.18 -3.05
C ALA A 104 6.21 3.67 -3.26
N GLY A 105 6.21 3.21 -4.51
CA GLY A 105 6.09 1.80 -4.86
C GLY A 105 6.45 1.54 -6.32
N PRO A 106 5.92 0.48 -6.93
CA PRO A 106 6.30 0.10 -8.29
C PRO A 106 5.93 1.19 -9.29
N ARG A 107 6.73 1.34 -10.35
CA ARG A 107 6.45 2.29 -11.44
C ARG A 107 5.23 1.90 -12.25
N ARG A 108 4.96 0.60 -12.35
CA ARG A 108 3.82 0.03 -13.05
C ARG A 108 2.93 -0.80 -12.13
N LEU A 109 1.63 -0.58 -12.23
CA LEU A 109 0.53 -1.25 -11.53
C LEU A 109 -0.14 -2.19 -12.52
N ASP A 110 0.39 -3.41 -12.59
CA ASP A 110 -0.05 -4.48 -13.48
C ASP A 110 -0.26 -5.79 -12.69
N ALA A 111 -0.54 -6.88 -13.39
CA ALA A 111 -0.78 -8.19 -12.79
C ALA A 111 0.40 -8.74 -11.97
N SER A 112 1.62 -8.20 -12.14
CA SER A 112 2.80 -8.61 -11.37
C SER A 112 2.98 -7.80 -10.08
N THR A 113 2.37 -6.63 -9.99
CA THR A 113 2.55 -5.69 -8.86
C THR A 113 1.28 -5.45 -8.06
N VAL A 114 0.13 -5.91 -8.57
CA VAL A 114 -1.19 -5.72 -7.95
C VAL A 114 -1.91 -7.06 -7.80
N VAL A 115 -2.58 -7.26 -6.66
CA VAL A 115 -3.49 -8.37 -6.39
C VAL A 115 -4.87 -7.81 -6.02
N LYS A 116 -5.95 -8.47 -6.45
CA LYS A 116 -7.31 -8.08 -6.03
C LYS A 116 -7.69 -8.81 -4.74
N ILE A 117 -8.08 -8.06 -3.72
CA ILE A 117 -8.65 -8.60 -2.48
C ILE A 117 -10.06 -8.02 -2.36
N GLN A 118 -11.07 -8.89 -2.34
CA GLN A 118 -12.49 -8.48 -2.33
C GLN A 118 -12.84 -7.48 -3.46
N GLY A 119 -12.22 -7.65 -4.64
CA GLY A 119 -12.41 -6.78 -5.80
C GLY A 119 -11.62 -5.46 -5.78
N ILE A 120 -10.96 -5.12 -4.67
CA ILE A 120 -10.15 -3.91 -4.51
C ILE A 120 -8.70 -4.21 -4.90
N PRO A 121 -8.03 -3.38 -5.71
CA PRO A 121 -6.63 -3.59 -6.10
C PRO A 121 -5.69 -3.22 -4.94
N PHE A 122 -4.93 -4.17 -4.43
CA PHE A 122 -3.88 -3.97 -3.44
C PHE A 122 -2.50 -4.24 -4.06
N LEU A 123 -1.44 -3.68 -3.48
CA LEU A 123 -0.08 -4.11 -3.83
C LEU A 123 0.09 -5.61 -3.61
N ALA A 124 0.77 -6.27 -4.54
CA ALA A 124 1.20 -7.65 -4.37
C ALA A 124 2.16 -7.78 -3.18
N ILE A 125 2.27 -9.00 -2.62
CA ILE A 125 3.04 -9.28 -1.40
C ILE A 125 4.47 -8.71 -1.46
N SER A 126 5.20 -8.92 -2.56
CA SER A 126 6.56 -8.40 -2.73
C SER A 126 6.61 -6.86 -2.71
N GLU A 127 5.66 -6.21 -3.37
CA GLU A 127 5.60 -4.74 -3.44
C GLU A 127 5.14 -4.13 -2.12
N PHE A 128 4.25 -4.80 -1.40
CA PHE A 128 3.89 -4.42 -0.04
C PHE A 128 5.11 -4.41 0.88
N ILE A 129 5.90 -5.51 0.89
CA ILE A 129 7.12 -5.60 1.70
C ILE A 129 8.11 -4.51 1.29
N ARG A 130 8.34 -4.33 -0.02
CA ARG A 130 9.26 -3.30 -0.53
C ARG A 130 8.85 -1.89 -0.08
N ALA A 131 7.58 -1.54 -0.21
CA ALA A 131 7.06 -0.22 0.17
C ALA A 131 7.15 0.00 1.69
N LYS A 132 6.74 -0.99 2.49
CA LYS A 132 6.82 -0.93 3.96
C LYS A 132 8.27 -0.89 4.46
N LEU A 133 9.17 -1.68 3.88
CA LEU A 133 10.59 -1.69 4.22
C LEU A 133 11.22 -0.32 3.98
N LYS A 134 10.92 0.32 2.84
CA LYS A 134 11.39 1.68 2.56
C LYS A 134 10.91 2.68 3.62
N THR A 135 9.64 2.63 4.02
CA THR A 135 9.11 3.51 5.08
C THR A 135 9.75 3.21 6.44
N TRP A 136 9.92 1.93 6.76
CA TRP A 136 10.58 1.49 7.99
C TRP A 136 12.03 1.95 8.06
N MET A 137 12.79 1.88 6.96
CA MET A 137 14.18 2.38 6.92
C MET A 137 14.30 3.86 7.28
N ILE A 138 13.24 4.65 7.03
CA ILE A 138 13.21 6.09 7.35
C ILE A 138 12.74 6.33 8.79
N ARG A 139 11.70 5.62 9.23
CA ARG A 139 10.99 5.93 10.49
C ARG A 139 11.32 4.98 11.64
N MET A 140 11.87 3.81 11.34
CA MET A 140 12.14 2.70 12.25
C MET A 140 10.93 2.34 13.12
N SER A 141 9.72 2.40 12.55
CA SER A 141 8.49 2.19 13.31
C SER A 141 8.26 0.71 13.62
N ASP A 142 7.92 0.40 14.87
CA ASP A 142 7.56 -0.96 15.28
C ASP A 142 6.36 -1.52 14.50
N ARG A 143 5.43 -0.67 14.09
CA ARG A 143 4.24 -1.11 13.34
C ARG A 143 4.61 -1.58 11.93
N ASP A 144 5.44 -0.83 11.23
CA ASP A 144 5.95 -1.26 9.92
C ASP A 144 6.74 -2.57 10.07
N ALA A 145 7.51 -2.71 11.15
CA ALA A 145 8.22 -3.95 11.43
C ALA A 145 7.29 -5.14 11.70
N GLN A 146 6.22 -4.93 12.46
CA GLN A 146 5.18 -5.94 12.70
C GLN A 146 4.49 -6.35 11.40
N ASP A 147 4.11 -5.40 10.55
CA ASP A 147 3.48 -5.65 9.26
C ASP A 147 4.40 -6.47 8.34
N ILE A 148 5.67 -6.07 8.19
CA ILE A 148 6.65 -6.79 7.39
C ILE A 148 6.87 -8.20 7.94
N THR A 149 7.07 -8.34 9.25
CA THR A 149 7.28 -9.63 9.92
C THR A 149 6.06 -10.56 9.75
N TYR A 150 4.85 -10.01 9.89
CA TYR A 150 3.62 -10.74 9.69
C TYR A 150 3.53 -11.30 8.27
N VAL A 151 3.75 -10.45 7.26
CA VAL A 151 3.66 -10.88 5.85
C VAL A 151 4.77 -11.86 5.50
N LEU A 152 6.00 -11.59 5.94
CA LEU A 152 7.13 -12.46 5.66
C LEU A 152 6.94 -13.83 6.30
N SER A 153 6.52 -13.91 7.56
CA SER A 153 6.30 -15.20 8.25
C SER A 153 5.25 -16.09 7.59
N ARG A 154 4.19 -15.51 7.01
CA ARG A 154 3.06 -16.26 6.45
C ARG A 154 3.14 -16.48 4.95
N TYR A 155 3.80 -15.56 4.24
CA TYR A 155 3.74 -15.50 2.78
C TYR A 155 5.12 -15.40 2.12
N TRP A 156 6.23 -15.68 2.83
CA TRP A 156 7.58 -15.66 2.25
C TRP A 156 7.67 -16.46 0.95
N ASN A 157 6.98 -17.58 0.84
CA ASN A 157 6.99 -18.44 -0.35
C ASN A 157 6.40 -17.78 -1.61
N ARG A 158 5.63 -16.71 -1.46
CA ARG A 158 5.06 -15.89 -2.54
C ARG A 158 5.88 -14.63 -2.83
N VAL A 159 6.95 -14.38 -2.08
CA VAL A 159 7.83 -13.22 -2.28
C VAL A 159 8.78 -13.48 -3.46
N ASP A 160 8.89 -12.47 -4.30
CA ASP A 160 9.93 -12.35 -5.33
C ASP A 160 11.12 -11.61 -4.71
N ILE A 161 12.20 -12.35 -4.44
CA ILE A 161 13.37 -11.79 -3.74
C ILE A 161 14.03 -10.67 -4.54
N ASN A 162 13.95 -10.71 -5.88
CA ASN A 162 14.57 -9.72 -6.76
C ASN A 162 13.91 -8.34 -6.66
N ARG A 163 12.71 -8.26 -6.07
CA ARG A 163 12.01 -7.01 -5.82
C ARG A 163 12.37 -6.38 -4.47
N ILE A 164 13.04 -7.11 -3.58
CA ILE A 164 13.36 -6.67 -2.23
C ILE A 164 14.82 -6.17 -2.19
N PRO A 165 15.08 -4.93 -1.74
CA PRO A 165 16.45 -4.46 -1.53
C PRO A 165 17.16 -5.29 -0.45
N GLU A 166 18.13 -6.11 -0.85
CA GLU A 166 18.77 -7.08 0.03
C GLU A 166 19.47 -6.43 1.23
N GLN A 167 20.19 -5.32 1.01
CA GLN A 167 20.90 -4.61 2.08
C GLN A 167 19.93 -4.11 3.17
N ASP A 168 18.82 -3.49 2.76
CA ASP A 168 17.80 -2.98 3.68
C ASP A 168 17.12 -4.13 4.42
N MET A 169 16.82 -5.24 3.73
CA MET A 169 16.20 -6.41 4.36
C MET A 169 17.15 -7.11 5.34
N ASN A 170 18.44 -7.21 5.00
CA ASN A 170 19.44 -7.72 5.93
C ASN A 170 19.48 -6.87 7.20
N PHE A 171 19.55 -5.54 7.08
CA PHE A 171 19.49 -4.63 8.22
C PHE A 171 18.16 -4.73 8.99
N PHE A 172 17.04 -4.89 8.30
CA PHE A 172 15.75 -5.13 8.94
C PHE A 172 15.75 -6.40 9.79
N THR A 173 16.28 -7.51 9.28
CA THR A 173 16.29 -8.78 10.00
C THR A 173 17.27 -8.83 11.16
N THR A 174 18.34 -8.03 11.17
CA THR A 174 19.22 -7.92 12.35
C THR A 174 18.54 -7.17 13.50
N ARG A 175 17.67 -6.20 13.17
CA ARG A 175 16.87 -5.45 14.16
C ARG A 175 15.60 -6.21 14.59
N ASN A 176 15.03 -7.00 13.69
CA ASN A 176 13.78 -7.75 13.89
C ASN A 176 14.05 -9.24 13.69
N THR A 177 14.69 -9.87 14.69
CA THR A 177 15.22 -11.23 14.60
C THR A 177 14.16 -12.29 14.33
N SER A 178 12.90 -12.05 14.68
CA SER A 178 11.76 -12.92 14.36
C SER A 178 11.52 -13.08 12.85
N SER A 179 11.98 -12.14 12.03
CA SER A 179 11.90 -12.19 10.57
C SER A 179 13.06 -12.97 9.92
N GLN A 180 14.16 -13.17 10.64
CA GLN A 180 15.39 -13.76 10.09
C GLN A 180 15.20 -15.18 9.53
N PRO A 181 14.49 -16.11 10.19
CA PRO A 181 14.30 -17.47 9.65
C PRO A 181 13.59 -17.47 8.29
N TRP A 182 12.63 -16.56 8.12
CA TRP A 182 11.83 -16.44 6.89
C TRP A 182 12.61 -15.81 5.76
N TRP A 183 13.45 -14.82 6.07
CA TRP A 183 14.38 -14.25 5.10
C TRP A 183 15.41 -15.28 4.61
N LEU A 184 15.98 -16.08 5.53
CA LEU A 184 16.88 -17.18 5.15
C LEU A 184 16.18 -18.28 4.35
N ALA A 185 14.92 -18.62 4.68
CA ALA A 185 14.13 -19.54 3.88
C ALA A 185 13.90 -19.01 2.46
N LEU A 186 13.63 -17.72 2.33
CA LEU A 186 13.48 -17.06 1.05
C LEU A 186 14.79 -17.07 0.24
N LYS A 187 15.94 -16.72 0.83
CA LYS A 187 17.24 -16.81 0.15
C LYS A 187 17.53 -18.23 -0.37
N ARG A 188 17.34 -19.24 0.48
CA ARG A 188 17.51 -20.65 0.11
C ARG A 188 16.62 -21.07 -1.07
N LYS A 189 15.38 -20.60 -1.13
CA LYS A 189 14.47 -20.88 -2.27
C LYS A 189 15.04 -20.36 -3.60
N TYR A 190 15.79 -19.27 -3.58
CA TYR A 190 16.41 -18.67 -4.77
C TYR A 190 17.89 -19.03 -4.95
N GLY A 191 18.44 -19.92 -4.12
CA GLY A 191 19.84 -20.36 -4.21
C GLY A 191 20.87 -19.31 -3.78
N ILE A 192 20.47 -18.37 -2.92
CA ILE A 192 21.32 -17.32 -2.33
C ILE A 192 21.71 -17.72 -0.89
#